data_AF-A0A1A8CWI3-F1
#
_entry.id   AF-A0A1A8CWI3-F1
#
_cell.length_a   1.000
_cell.length_b   1.000
_cell.length_c   1.000
_cell.angle_alpha   90.00
_cell.angle_beta   90.00
_cell.angle_gamma   90.00
#
_symmetry.space_group_name_H-M   'P 1'
#
loop_
_entity.id
_entity.type
_entity.pdbx_description
1 polymer ?
#
loop_
_entity_poly.entity_id
_entity_poly.type
_entity_poly.pdbx_seq_one_letter_code
_entity_poly.pdbx_strand_id
1 'polypeptide(L)'
;FIVELEDVGDVIEKIRIGHDNRGTNPGWHLDRVEIRRQLRKGKGSETTIFPCECWLAKSEEDGETVRELVASDIITQKLLRDGTLKTTETEVEDALETHMYKVTVRTGDMFGAGTDANVFLTIYGDLGDTGERKLAKSENNKNKFERG
;
A
#
# COMPACT_ATOMS: atom_id res chain seq x y z
N PHE A 1 -14.82 -3.34 9.61
CA PHE A 1 -14.72 -2.01 10.24
C PHE A 1 -15.57 -1.02 9.44
N ILE A 2 -16.05 0.06 10.05
CA ILE A 2 -16.71 1.18 9.35
C ILE A 2 -15.87 2.42 9.66
N VAL A 3 -15.54 3.19 8.62
CA VAL A 3 -14.74 4.41 8.73
C VAL A 3 -15.50 5.52 8.01
N GLU A 4 -15.61 6.67 8.64
CA GLU A 4 -16.25 7.88 8.07
C GLU A 4 -15.16 8.87 7.67
N LEU A 5 -15.10 9.20 6.37
CA LEU A 5 -14.09 10.06 5.75
C LEU A 5 -14.74 10.90 4.64
N GLU A 6 -14.04 11.92 4.18
CA GLU A 6 -14.40 12.64 2.96
C GLU A 6 -14.29 11.73 1.73
N ASP A 7 -15.09 12.01 0.70
CA ASP A 7 -15.04 11.27 -0.56
C ASP A 7 -13.67 11.50 -1.23
N VAL A 8 -12.94 10.42 -1.45
CA VAL A 8 -11.59 10.44 -2.04
C VAL A 8 -11.60 10.38 -3.58
N GLY A 9 -12.78 10.41 -4.20
CA GLY A 9 -12.96 10.39 -5.64
C GLY A 9 -13.81 9.21 -6.13
N ASP A 10 -14.11 9.22 -7.42
CA ASP A 10 -14.95 8.20 -8.03
C ASP A 10 -14.23 6.84 -8.15
N VAL A 11 -12.90 6.78 -8.08
CA VAL A 11 -12.13 5.53 -8.09
C VAL A 11 -11.09 5.57 -6.97
N ILE A 12 -11.00 4.48 -6.19
CA ILE A 12 -9.92 4.30 -5.21
C ILE A 12 -8.81 3.51 -5.91
N GLU A 13 -7.77 4.20 -6.36
CA GLU A 13 -6.71 3.60 -7.20
C GLU A 13 -5.71 2.77 -6.40
N LYS A 14 -5.38 3.21 -5.18
CA LYS A 14 -4.37 2.58 -4.33
C LYS A 14 -4.71 2.71 -2.85
N ILE A 15 -4.19 1.77 -2.06
CA ILE A 15 -4.20 1.83 -0.60
C ILE A 15 -2.83 1.50 -0.04
N ARG A 16 -2.58 1.97 1.19
CA ARG A 16 -1.46 1.52 2.01
C ARG A 16 -2.00 0.84 3.26
N ILE A 17 -1.53 -0.38 3.53
CA ILE A 17 -1.92 -1.16 4.71
C ILE A 17 -0.69 -1.72 5.40
N GLY A 18 -0.68 -1.75 6.73
CA GLY A 18 0.46 -2.26 7.48
C GLY A 18 0.22 -2.29 8.98
N HIS A 19 1.24 -2.76 9.71
CA HIS A 19 1.21 -2.90 11.16
C HIS A 19 2.56 -2.49 11.77
N ASP A 20 2.58 -2.29 13.08
CA ASP A 20 3.77 -1.82 13.81
C ASP A 20 4.74 -2.94 14.21
N ASN A 21 4.45 -4.19 13.81
CA ASN A 21 5.22 -5.39 14.10
C ASN A 21 5.47 -5.63 15.61
N ARG A 22 4.55 -5.19 16.48
CA ARG A 22 4.61 -5.45 17.93
C ARG A 22 3.89 -6.73 18.32
N GLY A 23 4.24 -7.27 19.49
CA GLY A 23 3.65 -8.48 20.06
C GLY A 23 4.38 -9.77 19.71
N THR A 24 3.88 -10.88 20.23
CA THR A 24 4.40 -12.22 19.96
C THR A 24 3.89 -12.71 18.61
N ASN A 25 4.78 -13.18 17.73
CA ASN A 25 4.47 -13.64 16.38
C ASN A 25 3.65 -12.63 15.56
N PRO A 26 4.20 -11.43 15.29
CA PRO A 26 3.44 -10.33 14.67
C PRO A 26 3.20 -10.52 13.16
N GLY A 27 3.60 -11.65 12.58
CA GLY A 27 3.50 -11.86 11.14
C GLY A 27 2.04 -11.98 10.69
N TRP A 28 1.71 -11.27 9.62
CA TRP A 28 0.36 -11.22 9.07
C TRP A 28 0.39 -11.56 7.59
N HIS A 29 -0.18 -12.71 7.22
CA HIS A 29 -0.45 -13.02 5.82
C HIS A 29 -1.78 -12.38 5.42
N LEU A 30 -1.73 -11.46 4.45
CA LEU A 30 -2.90 -10.76 3.95
C LEU A 30 -3.29 -11.31 2.58
N ASP A 31 -4.51 -11.83 2.46
CA ASP A 31 -5.08 -12.30 1.18
C ASP A 31 -5.41 -11.10 0.28
N ARG A 32 -6.37 -10.28 0.70
CA ARG A 32 -6.80 -9.07 0.00
C ARG A 32 -7.50 -8.07 0.93
N VAL A 33 -7.70 -6.85 0.46
CA VAL A 33 -8.55 -5.83 1.08
C VAL A 33 -9.75 -5.56 0.18
N GLU A 34 -10.94 -5.50 0.76
CA GLU A 34 -12.17 -5.11 0.06
C GLU A 34 -12.72 -3.83 0.68
N ILE A 35 -12.81 -2.75 -0.10
CA ILE A 35 -13.37 -1.48 0.35
C ILE A 35 -14.75 -1.31 -0.28
N ARG A 36 -15.78 -1.44 0.56
CA ARG A 36 -17.18 -1.26 0.15
C ARG A 36 -17.70 0.13 0.52
N ARG A 37 -18.17 0.88 -0.47
CA ARG A 37 -18.90 2.14 -0.29
C ARG A 37 -20.34 2.05 -0.77
N GLN A 38 -21.23 2.84 -0.16
CA GLN A 38 -22.62 2.95 -0.61
C GLN A 38 -22.69 3.93 -1.80
N LEU A 39 -23.52 3.62 -2.80
CA LEU A 39 -23.75 4.54 -3.91
C LEU A 39 -24.53 5.77 -3.41
N ARG A 40 -24.28 6.95 -3.99
CA ARG A 40 -24.84 8.27 -3.58
C ARG A 40 -26.37 8.33 -3.38
N LYS A 41 -27.13 7.38 -3.92
CA LYS A 41 -28.61 7.30 -3.80
C LYS A 41 -29.11 6.15 -2.90
N GLY A 42 -28.22 5.47 -2.19
CA GLY A 42 -28.56 4.34 -1.30
C GLY A 42 -29.15 3.11 -2.01
N LYS A 43 -29.11 3.07 -3.35
CA LYS A 43 -29.68 1.98 -4.17
C LYS A 43 -28.62 0.96 -4.59
N GLY A 44 -27.65 0.69 -3.72
CA GLY A 44 -26.57 -0.23 -4.01
C GLY A 44 -25.25 0.16 -3.38
N SER A 45 -24.24 -0.63 -3.69
CA SER A 45 -22.88 -0.46 -3.22
C SER A 45 -21.88 -0.76 -4.32
N GLU A 46 -20.68 -0.27 -4.10
CA GLU A 46 -19.51 -0.56 -4.91
C GLU A 46 -18.42 -1.08 -3.98
N THR A 47 -17.79 -2.18 -4.35
CA THR A 47 -16.68 -2.80 -3.61
C THR A 47 -15.45 -2.83 -4.51
N THR A 48 -14.39 -2.14 -4.11
CA THR A 48 -13.09 -2.18 -4.78
C THR A 48 -12.21 -3.25 -4.12
N ILE A 49 -11.57 -4.08 -4.93
CA ILE A 49 -10.74 -5.21 -4.50
C ILE A 49 -9.25 -4.86 -4.66
N PHE A 50 -8.46 -5.17 -3.63
CA PHE A 50 -7.02 -4.96 -3.59
C PHE A 50 -6.33 -6.27 -3.18
N PRO A 51 -5.85 -7.09 -4.13
CA PRO A 51 -5.14 -8.33 -3.83
C PRO A 51 -3.76 -8.06 -3.19
N CYS A 52 -3.29 -8.95 -2.31
CA CYS A 52 -1.93 -8.95 -1.77
C CYS A 52 -1.30 -10.34 -1.81
N GLU A 53 -1.99 -11.36 -1.26
CA GLU A 53 -1.51 -12.75 -1.12
C GLU A 53 -0.06 -12.84 -0.59
N CYS A 54 0.25 -12.02 0.42
CA CYS A 54 1.62 -11.75 0.81
C CYS A 54 1.79 -11.61 2.33
N TRP A 55 2.97 -11.95 2.84
CA TRP A 55 3.30 -11.73 4.25
C TRP A 55 3.69 -10.26 4.48
N LEU A 56 3.16 -9.70 5.56
CA LEU A 56 3.59 -8.47 6.21
C LEU A 56 4.24 -8.89 7.52
N ALA A 57 5.55 -9.12 7.49
CA ALA A 57 6.31 -9.55 8.65
C ALA A 57 7.81 -9.30 8.45
N LYS A 58 8.51 -8.82 9.49
CA LYS A 58 9.98 -8.70 9.43
C LYS A 58 10.72 -10.03 9.31
N SER A 59 10.05 -11.13 9.67
CA SER A 59 10.61 -12.49 9.67
C SER A 59 10.33 -13.27 8.39
N GLU A 60 9.44 -12.78 7.52
CA GLU A 60 8.99 -13.49 6.32
C GLU A 60 9.29 -12.67 5.05
N GLU A 61 9.34 -13.35 3.90
CA GLU A 61 9.45 -12.77 2.57
C GLU A 61 10.51 -11.64 2.45
N ASP A 62 10.07 -10.41 2.16
CA ASP A 62 10.94 -9.25 1.97
C ASP A 62 11.26 -8.51 3.27
N GLY A 63 10.64 -8.89 4.39
CA GLY A 63 10.81 -8.27 5.69
C GLY A 63 10.02 -6.98 5.88
N GLU A 64 9.11 -6.65 4.94
CA GLU A 64 8.27 -5.46 5.03
C GLU A 64 7.01 -5.73 5.87
N THR A 65 6.52 -4.68 6.51
CA THR A 65 5.33 -4.73 7.39
C THR A 65 4.21 -3.83 6.88
N VAL A 66 4.40 -3.31 5.67
CA VAL A 66 3.53 -2.38 4.96
C VAL A 66 3.49 -2.81 3.50
N ARG A 67 2.30 -2.76 2.89
CA ARG A 67 2.09 -2.98 1.46
C ARG A 67 1.34 -1.80 0.85
N GLU A 68 1.72 -1.44 -0.37
CA GLU A 68 0.89 -0.62 -1.25
C GLU A 68 0.22 -1.53 -2.25
N LEU A 69 -1.11 -1.47 -2.28
CA LEU A 69 -1.93 -2.33 -3.12
C LEU A 69 -2.67 -1.44 -4.10
N VAL A 70 -2.74 -1.88 -5.36
CA VAL A 70 -3.47 -1.23 -6.44
C VAL A 70 -4.80 -1.94 -6.63
N ALA A 71 -5.84 -1.19 -6.98
CA ALA A 71 -7.15 -1.75 -7.25
C ALA A 71 -7.10 -2.70 -8.45
N SER A 72 -7.67 -3.90 -8.31
CA SER A 72 -7.80 -4.87 -9.41
C SER A 72 -9.20 -4.86 -10.02
N ASP A 73 -10.23 -4.92 -9.17
CA ASP A 73 -11.61 -5.14 -9.58
C ASP A 73 -12.56 -4.22 -8.82
N ILE A 74 -13.66 -3.87 -9.48
CA ILE A 74 -14.77 -3.13 -8.90
C ILE A 74 -16.05 -3.95 -9.06
N ILE A 75 -16.60 -4.38 -7.93
CA ILE A 75 -17.89 -5.09 -7.86
C ILE A 75 -18.99 -4.08 -7.53
N THR A 76 -19.85 -3.82 -8.50
CA THR A 76 -21.03 -2.97 -8.34
C THR A 76 -22.28 -3.80 -8.11
N GLN A 77 -22.99 -3.54 -7.02
CA GLN A 77 -24.32 -4.09 -6.74
C GLN A 77 -25.35 -2.96 -6.83
N LYS A 78 -26.29 -3.03 -7.77
CA LYS A 78 -27.34 -2.02 -7.97
C LYS A 78 -28.73 -2.64 -7.81
N LEU A 79 -29.57 -2.01 -6.98
CA LEU A 79 -30.97 -2.38 -6.84
C LEU A 79 -31.77 -1.84 -8.03
N LEU A 80 -32.32 -2.75 -8.83
CA LEU A 80 -33.16 -2.44 -9.99
C LEU A 80 -34.58 -2.07 -9.56
N ARG A 81 -35.37 -1.56 -10.52
CA ARG A 81 -36.75 -1.09 -10.26
C ARG A 81 -37.70 -2.23 -9.90
N ASP A 82 -37.41 -3.44 -10.35
CA ASP A 82 -38.17 -4.67 -10.06
C ASP A 82 -37.80 -5.29 -8.69
N GLY A 83 -36.91 -4.65 -7.92
CA GLY A 83 -36.44 -5.13 -6.64
C GLY A 83 -35.29 -6.15 -6.72
N THR A 84 -34.81 -6.49 -7.92
CA THR A 84 -33.67 -7.40 -8.09
C THR A 84 -32.34 -6.68 -7.88
N LEU A 85 -31.34 -7.40 -7.36
CA LEU A 85 -29.99 -6.87 -7.19
C LEU A 85 -29.13 -7.33 -8.38
N LYS A 86 -28.73 -6.38 -9.23
CA LYS A 86 -27.80 -6.64 -10.32
C LYS A 86 -26.36 -6.48 -9.82
N THR A 87 -25.58 -7.53 -9.91
CA THR A 87 -24.12 -7.51 -9.66
C THR A 87 -23.39 -7.38 -10.99
N THR A 88 -22.36 -6.55 -11.03
CA THR A 88 -21.46 -6.39 -12.18
C THR A 88 -20.05 -6.26 -11.64
N GLU A 89 -19.14 -7.04 -12.21
CA GLU A 89 -17.72 -7.02 -11.91
C GLU A 89 -17.00 -6.38 -13.09
N THR A 90 -16.00 -5.54 -12.82
CA THR A 90 -15.28 -4.78 -13.83
C THR A 90 -13.83 -4.68 -13.39
N GLU A 91 -12.92 -5.18 -14.22
CA GLU A 91 -11.49 -5.01 -14.03
C GLU A 91 -11.12 -3.52 -14.17
N VAL A 92 -10.13 -3.07 -13.40
CA VAL A 92 -9.62 -1.71 -13.48
C VAL A 92 -8.62 -1.62 -14.65
N GLU A 93 -9.07 -1.06 -15.79
CA GLU A 93 -8.28 -1.00 -17.03
C GLU A 93 -6.97 -0.20 -16.89
N ASP A 94 -7.01 0.95 -16.18
CA ASP A 94 -5.85 1.83 -15.97
C ASP A 94 -5.26 1.66 -14.56
N ALA A 95 -5.08 0.41 -14.11
CA ALA A 95 -4.46 0.13 -12.82
C ALA A 95 -3.04 0.73 -12.76
N LEU A 96 -2.71 1.38 -11.64
CA LEU A 96 -1.38 1.98 -11.44
C LEU A 96 -0.27 0.93 -11.58
N GLU A 97 0.69 1.19 -12.45
CA GLU A 97 1.82 0.28 -12.66
C GLU A 97 2.83 0.40 -11.51
N THR A 98 3.20 -0.76 -10.94
CA THR A 98 4.23 -0.81 -9.90
C THR A 98 5.61 -0.65 -10.52
N HIS A 99 6.35 0.37 -10.08
CA HIS A 99 7.68 0.67 -10.57
C HIS A 99 8.76 0.34 -9.53
N MET A 100 9.85 -0.30 -9.97
CA MET A 100 11.01 -0.55 -9.14
C MET A 100 12.01 0.62 -9.24
N TYR A 101 12.29 1.26 -8.11
CA TYR A 101 13.24 2.36 -8.03
C TYR A 101 14.55 1.90 -7.39
N LYS A 102 15.68 2.18 -8.06
CA LYS A 102 17.01 2.01 -7.47
C LYS A 102 17.45 3.30 -6.78
N VAL A 103 17.52 3.26 -5.44
CA VAL A 103 17.96 4.41 -4.63
C VAL A 103 19.44 4.26 -4.30
N THR A 104 20.25 5.25 -4.69
CA THR A 104 21.67 5.33 -4.30
C THR A 104 21.86 6.46 -3.29
N VAL A 105 22.43 6.13 -2.12
CA VAL A 105 22.73 7.10 -1.06
C VAL A 105 24.24 7.13 -0.85
N ARG A 106 24.80 8.34 -0.71
CA ARG A 106 26.21 8.57 -0.43
C ARG A 106 26.36 9.46 0.80
N THR A 107 27.22 9.07 1.73
CA THR A 107 27.48 9.84 2.95
C THR A 107 28.69 10.75 2.72
N GLY A 108 28.68 11.96 3.26
CA GLY A 108 29.84 12.86 3.15
C GLY A 108 31.10 12.27 3.80
N ASP A 109 32.27 12.73 3.37
CA ASP A 109 33.58 12.22 3.85
C ASP A 109 34.10 12.93 5.12
N MET A 110 33.25 13.72 5.79
CA MET A 110 33.65 14.38 7.04
C MET A 110 33.79 13.37 8.18
N PHE A 111 34.72 13.63 9.11
CA PHE A 111 34.88 12.81 10.31
C PHE A 111 33.56 12.76 11.10
N GLY A 112 33.08 11.54 11.36
CA GLY A 112 31.83 11.31 12.10
C GLY A 112 30.54 11.51 11.28
N ALA A 113 30.60 11.59 9.95
CA ALA A 113 29.42 11.78 9.11
C ALA A 113 28.52 10.53 8.96
N GLY A 114 28.98 9.36 9.40
CA GLY A 114 28.21 8.11 9.34
C GLY A 114 27.07 8.05 10.37
N THR A 115 26.12 7.14 10.19
CA THR A 115 25.00 6.94 11.14
C THR A 115 24.54 5.49 11.23
N ASP A 116 24.25 5.04 12.45
CA ASP A 116 23.59 3.76 12.75
C ASP A 116 22.07 3.93 12.97
N ALA A 117 21.54 5.14 12.79
CA ALA A 117 20.11 5.42 12.94
C ALA A 117 19.26 4.74 11.85
N ASN A 118 17.96 4.59 12.12
CA ASN A 118 17.02 4.19 11.08
C ASN A 118 16.84 5.36 10.08
N VAL A 119 17.15 5.11 8.81
CA VAL A 119 16.97 6.08 7.73
C VAL A 119 15.76 5.69 6.89
N PHE A 120 14.97 6.70 6.51
CA PHE A 120 13.75 6.54 5.74
C PHE A 120 13.71 7.49 4.53
N LEU A 121 12.94 7.12 3.52
CA LEU A 121 12.73 7.87 2.28
C LEU A 121 11.24 8.04 2.01
N THR A 122 10.84 9.22 1.53
CA THR A 122 9.53 9.45 0.92
C THR A 122 9.74 10.12 -0.43
N ILE A 123 9.20 9.52 -1.48
CA ILE A 123 9.25 10.05 -2.85
C ILE A 123 7.89 10.70 -3.12
N TYR A 124 7.91 11.95 -3.60
CA TYR A 124 6.72 12.71 -3.99
C TYR A 124 6.68 12.83 -5.53
N GLY A 125 5.50 12.58 -6.10
CA GLY A 125 5.21 12.74 -7.52
C GLY A 125 3.85 13.40 -7.74
N ASP A 126 3.47 13.53 -9.00
CA ASP A 126 2.18 14.05 -9.45
C ASP A 126 1.00 13.13 -9.06
N LEU A 127 1.23 11.83 -8.93
CA LEU A 127 0.26 10.82 -8.48
C LEU A 127 0.33 10.55 -6.94
N GLY A 128 0.88 11.50 -6.18
CA GLY A 128 1.01 11.44 -4.73
C GLY A 128 2.39 10.96 -4.24
N ASP A 129 2.46 10.40 -3.03
CA ASP A 129 3.72 9.99 -2.40
C ASP A 129 3.80 8.49 -2.06
N THR A 130 5.02 8.00 -1.90
CA THR A 130 5.31 6.62 -1.46
C THR A 130 5.20 6.46 0.05
N GLY A 131 4.97 7.53 0.81
CA GLY A 131 5.10 7.52 2.27
C GLY A 131 6.48 7.18 2.75
N GLU A 132 6.58 6.94 4.06
CA GLU A 132 7.84 6.57 4.68
C GLU A 132 8.27 5.15 4.28
N ARG A 133 9.47 5.02 3.74
CA ARG A 133 10.10 3.75 3.32
C ARG A 133 11.43 3.59 4.03
N LYS A 134 11.57 2.55 4.85
CA LYS A 134 12.81 2.29 5.57
C LYS A 134 13.86 1.74 4.62
N LEU A 135 15.05 2.35 4.62
CA LEU A 135 16.19 1.86 3.85
C LEU A 135 16.94 0.75 4.63
N ALA A 136 16.31 -0.41 4.77
CA ALA A 136 16.77 -1.49 5.65
C ALA A 136 17.90 -2.35 5.07
N LYS A 137 17.89 -2.57 3.75
CA LYS A 137 18.82 -3.43 3.01
C LYS A 137 19.63 -2.57 2.03
N SER A 138 20.89 -2.94 1.81
CA SER A 138 21.79 -2.32 0.84
C SER A 138 22.46 -3.41 0.02
N GLU A 139 22.54 -3.22 -1.30
CA GLU A 139 23.20 -4.15 -2.22
C GLU A 139 24.73 -4.18 -2.00
N ASN A 140 25.31 -3.05 -1.62
CA ASN A 140 26.75 -2.84 -1.68
C ASN A 140 27.42 -2.71 -0.30
N ASN A 141 26.66 -2.42 0.76
CA ASN A 141 27.22 -2.06 2.06
C ASN A 141 26.55 -2.83 3.20
N LYS A 142 27.36 -3.57 3.99
CA LYS A 142 26.88 -4.26 5.20
C LYS A 142 26.50 -3.28 6.31
N ASN A 143 27.42 -2.36 6.65
CA ASN A 143 27.06 -1.20 7.45
C ASN A 143 26.63 -0.06 6.51
N LYS A 144 25.38 0.35 6.64
CA LYS A 144 24.75 1.31 5.74
C LYS A 144 25.09 2.71 6.22
N PHE A 145 25.06 3.70 5.32
CA PHE A 145 25.25 5.11 5.68
C PHE A 145 26.57 5.41 6.40
N GLU A 146 27.60 4.61 6.12
CA GLU A 146 28.97 4.91 6.54
C GLU A 146 29.56 6.03 5.70
N ARG A 147 30.56 6.71 6.26
CA ARG A 147 31.36 7.72 5.57
C ARG A 147 31.94 7.15 4.26
N GLY A 148 31.66 7.79 3.12
CA GLY A 148 32.15 7.40 1.79
C GLY A 148 31.10 7.51 0.69
#